data_AF-A0A831NPC4-F1
#
_entry.id   AF-A0A831NPC4-F1
#
_cell.length_a   1.000
_cell.length_b   1.000
_cell.length_c   1.000
_cell.angle_alpha   90.00
_cell.angle_beta   90.00
_cell.angle_gamma   90.00
#
_symmetry.space_group_name_H-M   'P 1'
#
loop_
_entity.id
_entity.type
_entity.pdbx_description
1 polymer ?
#
loop_
_entity_poly.entity_id
_entity_poly.type
_entity_poly.pdbx_seq_one_letter_code
_entity_poly.pdbx_strand_id
1 'polypeptide(L)'
;MDLYNNYALKDLKEKIYFWDIIFIQEAKNLDTESMLQFLKDVILDNNETLYCKMRALKEMISWTFLDKIKQRKTISFLLDEMTNSNEELLECYRLKYLALFYQREKQDVKDTLLKKCNEKNTLVKAEAKYQLGLIMFFDSNDMHDKREFLNSIIDAQQVFNEAALIEENRIDAELLSLICSYINSSFSLDLESSKETYQQINELIFEGILLQIDDQLFPFYLNIGQNISRVQQVINKNPHTWIDYKKEFNKLCSDFYALSNFSYKNNDLYMALSDRMNERLKKEIIEPVFKYNYKATLSKIEVILSENDISDQTTSFLKYLKGILLSEDIKEVDYNQEWLKENFPMLTEDDWDSFNGSLGQSNVSGAIYNLLSAMQRLTPAKVLDDIVQSCIKLQANSMYKDCIEDVRNDYIRDILSSQKYQLRDQTRQGTSREGKASGEIDILILDNNMPYSLFEALNLDSLNTSYLKAHIDKIFKYDTLGYEYNFLVSYVKIKDFSSFWSKYIDYIKKYKYPYPLDSFEENVDDKYYYPNLKVASTTLLRNGVTTILYHICVLMQE
;
A
#
# COMPACT_ATOMS: atom_id res chain seq x y z
N MET A 1 -13.41 51.28 20.95
CA MET A 1 -14.88 51.28 21.10
C MET A 1 -15.62 51.79 19.86
N ASP A 2 -15.09 52.76 19.09
CA ASP A 2 -15.83 53.29 17.94
C ASP A 2 -15.92 52.36 16.73
N LEU A 3 -14.94 51.48 16.51
CA LEU A 3 -14.92 50.59 15.35
C LEU A 3 -16.02 49.52 15.40
N TYR A 4 -16.14 48.79 16.52
CA TYR A 4 -17.14 47.72 16.65
C TYR A 4 -18.55 48.28 16.53
N ASN A 5 -18.82 49.41 17.19
CA ASN A 5 -20.14 50.06 17.13
C ASN A 5 -20.51 50.50 15.71
N ASN A 6 -19.55 51.01 14.92
CA ASN A 6 -19.77 51.34 13.51
C ASN A 6 -19.98 50.07 12.66
N TYR A 7 -19.17 49.05 12.88
CA TYR A 7 -19.26 47.76 12.20
C TYR A 7 -20.60 47.04 12.47
N ALA A 8 -21.08 47.05 13.71
CA ALA A 8 -22.32 46.38 14.10
C ALA A 8 -23.58 46.97 13.44
N LEU A 9 -23.53 48.25 13.02
CA LEU A 9 -24.62 48.92 12.32
C LEU A 9 -24.69 48.59 10.82
N LYS A 10 -23.67 47.93 10.26
CA LYS A 10 -23.58 47.61 8.83
C LYS A 10 -24.49 46.47 8.45
N ASP A 11 -25.05 46.51 7.24
CA ASP A 11 -25.72 45.35 6.66
C ASP A 11 -24.72 44.27 6.20
N LEU A 12 -25.20 43.09 5.81
CA LEU A 12 -24.32 41.97 5.42
C LEU A 12 -23.40 42.33 4.24
N LYS A 13 -23.88 43.08 3.25
CA LYS A 13 -23.09 43.46 2.07
C LYS A 13 -21.99 44.43 2.47
N GLU A 14 -22.31 45.38 3.33
CA GLU A 14 -21.36 46.33 3.90
C GLU A 14 -20.34 45.65 4.80
N LYS A 15 -20.72 44.61 5.55
CA LYS A 15 -19.80 43.77 6.34
C LYS A 15 -18.84 42.96 5.47
N ILE A 16 -19.32 42.36 4.37
CA ILE A 16 -18.45 41.66 3.41
C ILE A 16 -17.45 42.65 2.79
N TYR A 17 -17.95 43.79 2.30
CA TYR A 17 -17.09 44.84 1.75
C TYR A 17 -16.08 45.37 2.78
N PHE A 18 -16.50 45.46 4.06
CA PHE A 18 -15.61 45.80 5.14
C PHE A 18 -14.45 44.80 5.24
N TRP A 19 -14.73 43.50 5.34
CA TRP A 19 -13.68 42.48 5.49
C TRP A 19 -12.73 42.38 4.29
N ASP A 20 -13.24 42.53 3.07
CA ASP A 20 -12.43 42.36 1.87
C ASP A 20 -11.61 43.60 1.48
N ILE A 21 -12.10 44.81 1.79
CA ILE A 21 -11.49 46.06 1.33
C ILE A 21 -11.09 46.99 2.49
N ILE A 22 -12.03 47.29 3.38
CA ILE A 22 -11.85 48.36 4.39
C ILE A 22 -10.97 47.88 5.54
N PHE A 23 -11.12 46.63 5.96
CA PHE A 23 -10.43 46.06 7.12
C PHE A 23 -8.92 46.21 6.97
N ILE A 24 -8.35 45.93 5.79
CA ILE A 24 -6.92 46.06 5.51
C ILE A 24 -6.42 47.51 5.71
N GLN A 25 -7.26 48.50 5.43
CA GLN A 25 -6.94 49.92 5.57
C GLN A 25 -7.05 50.37 7.03
N GLU A 26 -8.13 50.01 7.71
CA GLU A 26 -8.37 50.39 9.10
C GLU A 26 -7.47 49.63 10.09
N ALA A 27 -7.15 48.37 9.78
CA ALA A 27 -6.17 47.53 10.45
C ALA A 27 -4.82 48.22 10.67
N LYS A 28 -4.39 49.09 9.75
CA LYS A 28 -3.10 49.78 9.87
C LYS A 28 -3.09 50.88 10.92
N ASN A 29 -4.26 51.38 11.29
CA ASN A 29 -4.42 52.59 12.12
C ASN A 29 -4.87 52.27 13.55
N LEU A 30 -5.21 51.02 13.86
CA LEU A 30 -5.65 50.58 15.18
C LEU A 30 -4.46 50.09 16.01
N ASP A 31 -4.49 50.39 17.31
CA ASP A 31 -3.58 49.75 18.26
C ASP A 31 -3.96 48.26 18.44
N THR A 32 -2.97 47.44 18.81
CA THR A 32 -3.14 45.99 18.96
C THR A 32 -4.25 45.60 19.93
N GLU A 33 -4.47 46.34 21.02
CA GLU A 33 -5.47 45.97 22.03
C GLU A 33 -6.88 46.26 21.54
N SER A 34 -7.10 47.42 20.93
CA SER A 34 -8.36 47.77 20.26
C SER A 34 -8.69 46.78 19.13
N MET A 35 -7.68 46.36 18.36
CA MET A 35 -7.87 45.38 17.29
C MET A 35 -8.26 44.02 17.84
N LEU A 36 -7.52 43.52 18.84
CA LEU A 36 -7.84 42.24 19.47
C LEU A 36 -9.25 42.25 20.05
N GLN A 37 -9.63 43.32 20.75
CA GLN A 37 -10.96 43.45 21.33
C GLN A 37 -12.05 43.44 20.25
N PHE A 38 -11.88 44.20 19.16
CA PHE A 38 -12.82 44.17 18.04
C PHE A 38 -12.99 42.76 17.47
N LEU A 39 -11.91 42.02 17.25
CA LEU A 39 -11.99 40.66 16.71
C LEU A 39 -12.72 39.73 17.67
N LYS A 40 -12.46 39.83 18.97
CA LYS A 40 -13.17 39.06 20.00
C LYS A 40 -14.65 39.39 20.01
N ASP A 41 -15.00 40.67 19.97
CA ASP A 41 -16.38 41.14 19.99
C ASP A 41 -17.18 40.56 18.80
N VAL A 42 -16.60 40.58 17.59
CA VAL A 42 -17.23 39.99 16.39
C VAL A 42 -17.39 38.47 16.53
N ILE A 43 -16.37 37.76 17.01
CA ILE A 43 -16.40 36.28 17.11
C ILE A 43 -17.44 35.82 18.15
N LEU A 44 -17.56 36.53 19.27
CA LEU A 44 -18.45 36.18 20.38
C LEU A 44 -19.89 36.70 20.23
N ASP A 45 -20.17 37.54 19.23
CA ASP A 45 -21.53 38.07 19.00
C ASP A 45 -22.49 36.99 18.47
N ASN A 46 -23.48 36.62 19.29
CA ASN A 46 -24.49 35.63 18.92
C ASN A 46 -25.37 36.06 17.72
N ASN A 47 -25.50 37.35 17.44
CA ASN A 47 -26.29 37.86 16.33
C ASN A 47 -25.49 38.02 15.04
N GLU A 48 -24.18 37.83 15.09
CA GLU A 48 -23.32 37.96 13.91
C GLU A 48 -23.38 36.70 13.02
N THR A 49 -23.21 36.91 11.74
CA THR A 49 -23.16 35.83 10.74
C THR A 49 -21.90 34.98 10.90
N LEU A 50 -22.06 33.66 10.69
CA LEU A 50 -20.95 32.69 10.71
C LEU A 50 -19.78 33.10 9.80
N TYR A 51 -20.08 33.62 8.61
CA TYR A 51 -19.06 34.14 7.68
C TYR A 51 -18.16 35.21 8.34
N CYS A 52 -18.77 36.20 9.00
CA CYS A 52 -18.02 37.28 9.65
C CYS A 52 -17.21 36.79 10.85
N LYS A 53 -17.77 35.86 11.65
CA LYS A 53 -17.05 35.23 12.77
C LYS A 53 -15.83 34.45 12.29
N MET A 54 -15.99 33.63 11.26
CA MET A 54 -14.90 32.88 10.65
C MET A 54 -13.82 33.81 10.08
N ARG A 55 -14.24 34.92 9.46
CA ARG A 55 -13.30 35.90 8.93
C ARG A 55 -12.52 36.61 10.04
N ALA A 56 -13.20 37.07 11.09
CA ALA A 56 -12.57 37.68 12.25
C ALA A 56 -11.56 36.73 12.92
N LEU A 57 -11.92 35.45 13.06
CA LEU A 57 -11.04 34.42 13.59
C LEU A 57 -9.80 34.24 12.70
N LYS A 58 -9.96 34.14 11.38
CA LYS A 58 -8.84 34.04 10.42
C LYS A 58 -7.90 35.25 10.51
N GLU A 59 -8.45 36.46 10.61
CA GLU A 59 -7.65 37.68 10.76
C GLU A 59 -6.91 37.71 12.10
N MET A 60 -7.52 37.27 13.21
CA MET A 60 -6.86 37.15 14.51
C MET A 60 -5.62 36.24 14.42
N ILE A 61 -5.74 35.11 13.74
CA ILE A 61 -4.63 34.18 13.52
C ILE A 61 -3.55 34.82 12.63
N SER A 62 -3.95 35.47 11.55
CA SER A 62 -3.00 36.14 10.63
C SER A 62 -2.19 37.22 11.36
N TRP A 63 -2.84 38.03 12.18
CA TRP A 63 -2.18 39.04 13.02
C TRP A 63 -1.28 38.44 14.11
N THR A 64 -1.63 37.25 14.60
CA THR A 64 -0.80 36.51 15.55
C THR A 64 0.49 36.01 14.88
N PHE A 65 0.41 35.50 13.65
CA PHE A 65 1.59 35.07 12.88
C PHE A 65 2.44 36.23 12.36
N LEU A 66 1.86 37.42 12.18
CA LEU A 66 2.59 38.65 11.90
C LEU A 66 3.22 39.30 13.15
N ASP A 67 3.21 38.60 14.30
CA ASP A 67 3.69 39.08 15.61
C ASP A 67 3.04 40.40 16.09
N LYS A 68 1.91 40.80 15.51
CA LYS A 68 1.16 42.00 15.93
C LYS A 68 0.33 41.73 17.16
N ILE A 69 -0.24 40.53 17.28
CA ILE A 69 -0.95 40.03 18.47
C ILE A 69 -0.06 39.00 19.15
N LYS A 70 0.13 39.13 20.47
CA LYS A 70 0.90 38.15 21.24
C LYS A 70 0.19 36.80 21.21
N GLN A 71 0.91 35.75 20.80
CA GLN A 71 0.42 34.36 20.73
C GLN A 71 -0.34 33.92 21.99
N ARG A 72 0.17 34.26 23.20
CA ARG A 72 -0.49 33.92 24.47
C ARG A 72 -1.91 34.49 24.60
N LYS A 73 -2.18 35.69 24.06
CA LYS A 73 -3.52 36.30 24.09
C LYS A 73 -4.47 35.51 23.16
N THR A 74 -3.99 35.09 22.01
CA THR A 74 -4.76 34.28 21.04
C THR A 74 -5.05 32.88 21.59
N ILE A 75 -4.05 32.22 22.19
CA ILE A 75 -4.22 30.88 22.77
C ILE A 75 -5.25 30.89 23.91
N SER A 76 -5.13 31.86 24.84
CA SER A 76 -6.12 32.00 25.93
C SER A 76 -7.52 32.27 25.39
N PHE A 77 -7.67 33.08 24.35
CA PHE A 77 -8.97 33.28 23.71
C PHE A 77 -9.55 31.99 23.13
N LEU A 78 -8.74 31.20 22.41
CA LEU A 78 -9.18 29.93 21.81
C LEU A 78 -9.52 28.86 22.86
N LEU A 79 -8.76 28.80 23.96
CA LEU A 79 -8.94 27.80 25.02
C LEU A 79 -10.02 28.17 26.03
N ASP A 80 -10.10 29.42 26.45
CA ASP A 80 -10.89 29.84 27.61
C ASP A 80 -12.20 30.53 27.18
N GLU A 81 -12.14 31.41 26.17
CA GLU A 81 -13.26 32.30 25.82
C GLU A 81 -14.20 31.70 24.76
N MET A 82 -13.68 30.97 23.76
CA MET A 82 -14.49 30.36 22.68
C MET A 82 -15.11 28.99 23.02
N THR A 83 -15.23 28.61 24.29
CA THR A 83 -15.48 27.22 24.74
C THR A 83 -16.86 26.62 24.42
N ASN A 84 -17.86 27.43 24.06
CA ASN A 84 -19.25 27.00 23.88
C ASN A 84 -19.88 27.51 22.56
N SER A 85 -19.17 27.38 21.44
CA SER A 85 -19.76 27.68 20.14
C SER A 85 -20.87 26.67 19.81
N ASN A 86 -22.11 27.13 19.68
CA ASN A 86 -23.20 26.32 19.11
C ASN A 86 -23.06 26.15 17.58
N GLU A 87 -22.13 26.87 16.96
CA GLU A 87 -21.84 26.82 15.54
C GLU A 87 -20.71 25.81 15.26
N GLU A 88 -21.09 24.69 14.66
CA GLU A 88 -20.23 23.52 14.44
C GLU A 88 -19.00 23.83 13.57
N LEU A 89 -19.21 24.61 12.50
CA LEU A 89 -18.13 25.00 11.59
C LEU A 89 -17.14 25.98 12.25
N LEU A 90 -17.64 26.92 13.06
CA LEU A 90 -16.77 27.83 13.81
C LEU A 90 -15.91 27.07 14.81
N GLU A 91 -16.47 26.04 15.45
CA GLU A 91 -15.76 25.15 16.36
C GLU A 91 -14.66 24.36 15.64
N CYS A 92 -14.91 23.87 14.43
CA CYS A 92 -13.88 23.21 13.61
C CYS A 92 -12.71 24.15 13.32
N TYR A 93 -12.99 25.41 12.94
CA TYR A 93 -11.95 26.41 12.72
C TYR A 93 -11.18 26.74 14.01
N ARG A 94 -11.87 26.79 15.16
CA ARG A 94 -11.23 26.94 16.47
C ARG A 94 -10.22 25.82 16.72
N LEU A 95 -10.61 24.57 16.53
CA LEU A 95 -9.73 23.41 16.74
C LEU A 95 -8.54 23.42 15.77
N LYS A 96 -8.78 23.69 14.49
CA LYS A 96 -7.74 23.82 13.46
C LYS A 96 -6.70 24.87 13.83
N TYR A 97 -7.13 26.06 14.24
CA TYR A 97 -6.21 27.13 14.58
C TYR A 97 -5.54 26.94 15.94
N LEU A 98 -6.22 26.31 16.90
CA LEU A 98 -5.64 25.94 18.19
C LEU A 98 -4.48 24.96 18.00
N ALA A 99 -4.61 23.97 17.11
CA ALA A 99 -3.56 23.00 16.81
C ALA A 99 -2.27 23.64 16.28
N LEU A 100 -2.35 24.79 15.60
CA LEU A 100 -1.17 25.53 15.13
C LEU A 100 -0.27 26.02 16.29
N PHE A 101 -0.83 26.16 17.49
CA PHE A 101 -0.09 26.61 18.68
C PHE A 101 0.36 25.46 19.58
N TYR A 102 0.22 24.20 19.14
CA TYR A 102 0.54 23.01 19.92
C TYR A 102 1.95 23.04 20.56
N GLN A 103 2.97 23.54 19.86
CA GLN A 103 4.35 23.59 20.39
C GLN A 103 4.49 24.48 21.66
N ARG A 104 3.57 25.42 21.89
CA ARG A 104 3.60 26.35 23.02
C ARG A 104 2.83 25.82 24.23
N GLU A 105 1.63 25.28 24.01
CA GLU A 105 0.74 24.77 25.06
C GLU A 105 0.33 23.31 24.77
N LYS A 106 1.30 22.39 24.88
CA LYS A 106 1.11 20.99 24.43
C LYS A 106 -0.05 20.28 25.11
N GLN A 107 -0.12 20.38 26.45
CA GLN A 107 -1.07 19.60 27.25
C GLN A 107 -2.50 20.10 27.06
N ASP A 108 -2.73 21.40 27.20
CA ASP A 108 -4.08 21.99 27.10
C ASP A 108 -4.69 21.81 25.69
N VAL A 109 -3.87 21.94 24.64
CA VAL A 109 -4.30 21.69 23.26
C VAL A 109 -4.69 20.23 23.06
N LYS A 110 -3.85 19.28 23.52
CA LYS A 110 -4.14 17.84 23.43
C LYS A 110 -5.39 17.46 24.21
N ASP A 111 -5.53 17.95 25.45
CA ASP A 111 -6.69 17.65 26.29
C ASP A 111 -7.99 18.19 25.68
N THR A 112 -7.92 19.38 25.08
CA THR A 112 -9.05 19.95 24.34
C THR A 112 -9.45 19.09 23.15
N LEU A 113 -8.48 18.65 22.33
CA LEU A 113 -8.75 17.80 21.16
C LEU A 113 -9.27 16.41 21.57
N LEU A 114 -8.68 15.78 22.58
CA LEU A 114 -9.13 14.48 23.11
C LEU A 114 -10.57 14.54 23.63
N LYS A 115 -10.94 15.62 24.32
CA LYS A 115 -12.32 15.86 24.75
C LYS A 115 -13.27 15.93 23.53
N LYS A 116 -12.85 16.62 22.47
CA LYS A 116 -13.64 16.82 21.24
C LYS A 116 -13.70 15.59 20.34
N CYS A 117 -12.76 14.65 20.44
CA CYS A 117 -12.83 13.34 19.77
C CYS A 117 -14.02 12.48 20.22
N ASN A 118 -14.65 12.83 21.34
CA ASN A 118 -15.84 12.15 21.90
C ASN A 118 -17.12 12.98 21.78
N GLU A 119 -17.10 14.09 21.03
CA GLU A 119 -18.27 14.93 20.78
C GLU A 119 -19.35 14.16 19.99
N LYS A 120 -20.62 14.50 20.21
CA LYS A 120 -21.74 13.91 19.44
C LYS A 120 -21.77 14.39 18.00
N ASN A 121 -21.35 15.63 17.76
CA ASN A 121 -21.33 16.20 16.43
C ASN A 121 -20.20 15.56 15.59
N THR A 122 -20.55 14.97 14.45
CA THR A 122 -19.62 14.22 13.60
C THR A 122 -18.56 15.12 12.95
N LEU A 123 -18.92 16.34 12.54
CA LEU A 123 -18.01 17.30 11.92
C LEU A 123 -16.89 17.72 12.89
N VAL A 124 -17.27 18.16 14.10
CA VAL A 124 -16.32 18.55 15.16
C VAL A 124 -15.47 17.36 15.59
N LYS A 125 -16.08 16.17 15.68
CA LYS A 125 -15.38 14.93 16.03
C LYS A 125 -14.32 14.55 14.98
N ALA A 126 -14.68 14.60 13.70
CA ALA A 126 -13.77 14.32 12.60
C ALA A 126 -12.59 15.32 12.58
N GLU A 127 -12.89 16.61 12.74
CA GLU A 127 -11.84 17.64 12.81
C GLU A 127 -10.93 17.48 14.03
N ALA A 128 -11.48 17.17 15.21
CA ALA A 128 -10.69 16.93 16.41
C ALA A 128 -9.72 15.75 16.23
N LYS A 129 -10.20 14.64 15.65
CA LYS A 129 -9.35 13.49 15.33
C LYS A 129 -8.30 13.83 14.30
N TYR A 130 -8.66 14.53 13.22
CA TYR A 130 -7.71 14.97 12.21
C TYR A 130 -6.57 15.81 12.80
N GLN A 131 -6.90 16.83 13.61
CA GLN A 131 -5.90 17.67 14.26
C GLN A 131 -5.06 16.90 15.29
N LEU A 132 -5.65 15.93 16.01
CA LEU A 132 -4.92 15.04 16.91
C LEU A 132 -3.94 14.14 16.15
N GLY A 133 -4.37 13.54 15.04
CA GLY A 133 -3.53 12.73 14.16
C GLY A 133 -2.36 13.53 13.61
N LEU A 134 -2.57 14.80 13.25
CA LEU A 134 -1.49 15.71 12.87
C LEU A 134 -0.49 15.87 14.00
N ILE A 135 -0.95 16.21 15.21
CA ILE A 135 -0.07 16.36 16.37
C ILE A 135 0.74 15.10 16.64
N MET A 136 0.12 13.92 16.57
CA MET A 136 0.80 12.63 16.73
C MET A 136 1.85 12.39 15.65
N PHE A 137 1.51 12.72 14.39
CA PHE A 137 2.46 12.66 13.28
C PHE A 137 3.64 13.62 13.49
N PHE A 138 3.40 14.85 13.96
CA PHE A 138 4.47 15.80 14.31
C PHE A 138 5.35 15.31 15.44
N ASP A 139 4.76 14.85 16.53
CA ASP A 139 5.49 14.34 17.70
C ASP A 139 6.35 13.13 17.34
N SER A 140 5.88 12.25 16.46
CA SER A 140 6.64 11.08 15.99
C SER A 140 8.00 11.50 15.40
N ASN A 141 8.04 12.63 14.70
CA ASN A 141 9.24 13.08 14.00
C ASN A 141 10.37 13.50 14.97
N ASP A 142 10.02 13.82 16.22
CA ASP A 142 10.98 14.15 17.27
C ASP A 142 11.54 12.88 17.97
N MET A 143 11.04 11.68 17.66
CA MET A 143 11.45 10.42 18.30
C MET A 143 12.75 9.84 17.72
N HIS A 144 13.77 9.60 18.54
CA HIS A 144 15.05 9.08 18.04
C HIS A 144 15.06 7.56 17.81
N ASP A 145 14.28 6.79 18.55
CA ASP A 145 14.19 5.33 18.38
C ASP A 145 13.28 4.95 17.20
N LYS A 146 13.75 4.03 16.35
CA LYS A 146 13.01 3.60 15.15
C LYS A 146 11.69 2.90 15.49
N ARG A 147 11.64 2.08 16.55
CA ARG A 147 10.42 1.35 16.93
C ARG A 147 9.39 2.28 17.54
N GLU A 148 9.82 3.19 18.41
CA GLU A 148 8.92 4.22 18.97
C GLU A 148 8.33 5.10 17.86
N PHE A 149 9.16 5.54 16.92
CA PHE A 149 8.70 6.29 15.73
C PHE A 149 7.63 5.53 14.96
N LEU A 150 7.87 4.27 14.60
CA LEU A 150 6.92 3.47 13.81
C LEU A 150 5.62 3.21 14.55
N ASN A 151 5.67 2.91 15.84
CA ASN A 151 4.46 2.76 16.65
C ASN A 151 3.65 4.06 16.65
N SER A 152 4.30 5.21 16.83
CA SER A 152 3.62 6.51 16.79
C SER A 152 3.04 6.85 15.41
N ILE A 153 3.66 6.40 14.32
CA ILE A 153 3.14 6.55 12.95
C ILE A 153 1.91 5.66 12.75
N ILE A 154 1.93 4.42 13.25
CA ILE A 154 0.78 3.51 13.20
C ILE A 154 -0.39 4.08 14.00
N ASP A 155 -0.12 4.63 15.19
CA ASP A 155 -1.17 5.26 16.01
C ASP A 155 -1.77 6.48 15.30
N ALA A 156 -0.93 7.32 14.66
CA ALA A 156 -1.40 8.45 13.87
C ALA A 156 -2.24 8.01 12.66
N GLN A 157 -1.82 6.94 11.96
CA GLN A 157 -2.56 6.33 10.86
C GLN A 157 -3.97 5.92 11.28
N GLN A 158 -4.11 5.25 12.42
CA GLN A 158 -5.40 4.82 12.95
C GLN A 158 -6.33 6.03 13.19
N VAL A 159 -5.81 7.09 13.81
CA VAL A 159 -6.59 8.30 14.08
C VAL A 159 -7.03 8.99 12.78
N PHE A 160 -6.19 9.04 11.75
CA PHE A 160 -6.56 9.59 10.43
C PHE A 160 -7.62 8.74 9.73
N ASN A 161 -7.47 7.41 9.74
CA ASN A 161 -8.49 6.49 9.21
C ASN A 161 -9.85 6.70 9.90
N GLU A 162 -9.85 6.82 11.23
CA GLU A 162 -11.07 7.09 11.96
C GLU A 162 -11.69 8.44 11.60
N ALA A 163 -10.90 9.48 11.35
CA ALA A 163 -11.40 10.77 10.89
C ALA A 163 -12.03 10.67 9.49
N ALA A 164 -11.38 9.96 8.56
CA ALA A 164 -11.87 9.73 7.20
C ALA A 164 -13.19 8.93 7.16
N LEU A 165 -13.40 8.01 8.11
CA LEU A 165 -14.63 7.21 8.20
C LEU A 165 -15.83 7.95 8.82
N ILE A 166 -15.59 9.04 9.57
CA ILE A 166 -16.66 9.79 10.25
C ILE A 166 -17.37 10.76 9.29
N GLU A 167 -16.64 11.34 8.35
CA GLU A 167 -17.11 12.38 7.45
C GLU A 167 -16.70 12.07 6.01
N GLU A 168 -17.69 12.06 5.11
CA GLU A 168 -17.46 11.82 3.69
C GLU A 168 -16.59 12.94 3.08
N ASN A 169 -15.78 12.60 2.07
CA ASN A 169 -14.89 13.52 1.34
C ASN A 169 -13.74 14.14 2.16
N ARG A 170 -13.31 13.48 3.24
CA ARG A 170 -12.08 13.83 3.99
C ARG A 170 -10.81 13.29 3.32
N ILE A 171 -10.61 13.71 2.07
CA ILE A 171 -9.42 13.37 1.25
C ILE A 171 -8.12 13.73 1.97
N ASP A 172 -8.14 14.81 2.77
CA ASP A 172 -7.01 15.23 3.59
C ASP A 172 -6.61 14.19 4.65
N ALA A 173 -7.59 13.60 5.35
CA ALA A 173 -7.38 12.56 6.35
C ALA A 173 -6.97 11.23 5.71
N GLU A 174 -7.64 10.84 4.62
CA GLU A 174 -7.33 9.63 3.88
C GLU A 174 -5.89 9.64 3.33
N LEU A 175 -5.48 10.76 2.73
CA LEU A 175 -4.12 10.90 2.21
C LEU A 175 -3.07 10.81 3.32
N LEU A 176 -3.31 11.45 4.48
CA LEU A 176 -2.38 11.39 5.61
C LEU A 176 -2.30 9.99 6.23
N SER A 177 -3.39 9.24 6.24
CA SER A 177 -3.37 7.83 6.62
C SER A 177 -2.50 7.00 5.68
N LEU A 178 -2.68 7.18 4.36
CA LEU A 178 -1.87 6.47 3.36
C LEU A 178 -0.40 6.88 3.43
N ILE A 179 -0.10 8.15 3.68
CA ILE A 179 1.27 8.63 3.93
C ILE A 179 1.88 7.89 5.13
N CYS A 180 1.13 7.73 6.23
CA CYS A 180 1.60 6.96 7.40
C CYS A 180 1.82 5.48 7.05
N SER A 181 0.90 4.88 6.29
CA SER A 181 1.03 3.50 5.79
C SER A 181 2.27 3.32 4.91
N TYR A 182 2.53 4.27 4.02
CA TYR A 182 3.71 4.27 3.14
C TYR A 182 5.00 4.37 3.95
N ILE A 183 5.05 5.26 4.95
CA ILE A 183 6.21 5.37 5.84
C ILE A 183 6.43 4.04 6.57
N ASN A 184 5.38 3.43 7.13
CA ASN A 184 5.50 2.19 7.87
C ASN A 184 5.99 1.02 7.00
N SER A 185 5.38 0.80 5.83
CA SER A 185 5.76 -0.24 4.87
C SER A 185 7.18 -0.04 4.34
N SER A 186 7.55 1.20 4.00
CA SER A 186 8.88 1.51 3.49
C SER A 186 9.99 1.30 4.52
N PHE A 187 9.75 1.66 5.79
CA PHE A 187 10.72 1.43 6.88
C PHE A 187 10.81 -0.04 7.31
N SER A 188 9.77 -0.83 7.00
CA SER A 188 9.72 -2.29 7.18
C SER A 188 10.25 -3.07 5.98
N LEU A 189 10.69 -2.37 4.93
CA LEU A 189 11.19 -2.93 3.66
C LEU A 189 10.16 -3.78 2.89
N ASP A 190 8.87 -3.54 3.11
CA ASP A 190 7.79 -4.14 2.35
C ASP A 190 7.54 -3.34 1.06
N LEU A 191 8.30 -3.68 0.03
CA LEU A 191 8.30 -2.96 -1.26
C LEU A 191 6.99 -3.11 -2.04
N GLU A 192 6.25 -4.20 -1.85
CA GLU A 192 4.99 -4.46 -2.55
C GLU A 192 3.89 -3.56 -1.98
N SER A 193 3.67 -3.62 -0.66
CA SER A 193 2.71 -2.75 0.02
C SER A 193 3.06 -1.26 -0.12
N SER A 194 4.35 -0.91 -0.08
CA SER A 194 4.82 0.46 -0.31
C SER A 194 4.45 0.96 -1.71
N LYS A 195 4.58 0.11 -2.74
CA LYS A 195 4.24 0.45 -4.12
C LYS A 195 2.72 0.59 -4.34
N GLU A 196 1.92 -0.30 -3.77
CA GLU A 196 0.46 -0.22 -3.82
C GLU A 196 -0.05 1.04 -3.13
N THR A 197 0.43 1.29 -1.91
CA THR A 197 0.10 2.51 -1.14
C THR A 197 0.52 3.77 -1.92
N TYR A 198 1.69 3.74 -2.58
CA TYR A 198 2.12 4.84 -3.44
C TYR A 198 1.16 5.12 -4.60
N GLN A 199 0.60 4.08 -5.24
CA GLN A 199 -0.37 4.26 -6.32
C GLN A 199 -1.63 4.96 -5.80
N GLN A 200 -2.16 4.51 -4.67
CA GLN A 200 -3.32 5.12 -4.00
C GLN A 200 -3.07 6.59 -3.62
N ILE A 201 -1.88 6.90 -3.09
CA ILE A 201 -1.45 8.27 -2.79
C ILE A 201 -1.49 9.16 -4.06
N ASN A 202 -1.00 8.67 -5.20
CA ASN A 202 -1.02 9.48 -6.43
C ASN A 202 -2.42 9.73 -6.96
N GLU A 203 -3.29 8.72 -6.89
CA GLU A 203 -4.70 8.83 -7.32
C GLU A 203 -5.42 9.90 -6.51
N LEU A 204 -5.28 9.88 -5.18
CA LEU A 204 -5.89 10.88 -4.29
C LEU A 204 -5.26 12.27 -4.42
N ILE A 205 -3.94 12.38 -4.65
CA ILE A 205 -3.30 13.68 -4.96
C ILE A 205 -3.88 14.24 -6.25
N PHE A 206 -4.03 13.40 -7.28
CA PHE A 206 -4.56 13.83 -8.57
C PHE A 206 -6.02 14.28 -8.43
N GLU A 207 -6.84 13.54 -7.70
CA GLU A 207 -8.21 13.92 -7.37
C GLU A 207 -8.26 15.24 -6.60
N GLY A 208 -7.44 15.39 -5.55
CA GLY A 208 -7.36 16.60 -4.75
C GLY A 208 -6.96 17.84 -5.56
N ILE A 209 -6.00 17.70 -6.49
CA ILE A 209 -5.61 18.79 -7.41
C ILE A 209 -6.76 19.14 -8.36
N LEU A 210 -7.46 18.14 -8.91
CA LEU A 210 -8.54 18.34 -9.88
C LEU A 210 -9.76 19.03 -9.26
N LEU A 211 -10.03 18.75 -7.98
CA LEU A 211 -11.14 19.30 -7.22
C LEU A 211 -10.83 20.65 -6.54
N GLN A 212 -9.58 21.11 -6.60
CA GLN A 212 -9.17 22.37 -5.98
C GLN A 212 -9.61 23.58 -6.82
N ILE A 213 -10.37 24.50 -6.21
CA ILE A 213 -10.91 25.71 -6.87
C ILE A 213 -9.91 26.89 -6.84
N ASP A 214 -8.93 26.88 -5.92
CA ASP A 214 -8.01 28.01 -5.68
C ASP A 214 -6.54 27.57 -5.70
N ASP A 215 -5.78 28.11 -6.67
CA ASP A 215 -4.37 27.79 -6.96
C ASP A 215 -3.38 28.29 -5.88
N GLN A 216 -3.83 29.11 -4.92
CA GLN A 216 -2.90 29.91 -4.11
C GLN A 216 -2.30 29.23 -2.87
N LEU A 217 -2.77 28.05 -2.47
CA LEU A 217 -2.25 27.32 -1.30
C LEU A 217 -2.22 25.81 -1.56
N PHE A 218 -1.05 25.28 -1.93
CA PHE A 218 -0.82 23.83 -1.88
C PHE A 218 -0.79 23.38 -0.41
N PRO A 219 -1.73 22.52 0.04
CA PRO A 219 -1.70 21.99 1.39
C PRO A 219 -0.40 21.21 1.65
N PHE A 220 0.08 21.24 2.90
CA PHE A 220 1.35 20.57 3.25
C PHE A 220 1.31 19.05 3.02
N TYR A 221 0.14 18.41 3.12
CA TYR A 221 -0.01 16.97 2.88
C TYR A 221 0.18 16.57 1.41
N LEU A 222 -0.26 17.41 0.46
CA LEU A 222 0.02 17.19 -0.97
C LEU A 222 1.52 17.26 -1.23
N ASN A 223 2.21 18.17 -0.52
CA ASN A 223 3.65 18.30 -0.62
C ASN A 223 4.38 17.03 -0.15
N ILE A 224 3.96 16.45 0.99
CA ILE A 224 4.50 15.17 1.48
C ILE A 224 4.23 14.04 0.48
N GLY A 225 3.02 13.97 -0.07
CA GLY A 225 2.67 12.98 -1.09
C GLY A 225 3.51 13.09 -2.38
N GLN A 226 3.78 14.30 -2.86
CA GLN A 226 4.70 14.52 -3.99
C GLN A 226 6.14 14.09 -3.68
N ASN A 227 6.60 14.27 -2.44
CA ASN A 227 7.90 13.77 -2.01
C ASN A 227 7.97 12.24 -2.04
N ILE A 228 6.91 11.55 -1.61
CA ILE A 228 6.82 10.10 -1.72
C ILE A 228 6.98 9.64 -3.17
N SER A 229 6.37 10.34 -4.14
CA SER A 229 6.57 10.04 -5.56
C SER A 229 8.03 10.15 -6.00
N ARG A 230 8.72 11.20 -5.56
CA ARG A 230 10.15 11.39 -5.87
C ARG A 230 11.02 10.32 -5.20
N VAL A 231 10.72 9.94 -3.97
CA VAL A 231 11.41 8.84 -3.27
C VAL A 231 11.24 7.54 -4.07
N GLN A 232 10.01 7.23 -4.48
CA GLN A 232 9.74 6.03 -5.28
C GLN A 232 10.43 6.05 -6.64
N GLN A 233 10.53 7.22 -7.29
CA GLN A 233 11.28 7.38 -8.54
C GLN A 233 12.77 7.07 -8.36
N VAL A 234 13.37 7.47 -7.23
CA VAL A 234 14.76 7.15 -6.90
C VAL A 234 14.93 5.66 -6.60
N ILE A 235 14.00 5.06 -5.84
CA ILE A 235 14.04 3.64 -5.46
C ILE A 235 13.89 2.71 -6.67
N ASN A 236 12.99 3.02 -7.60
CA ASN A 236 12.69 2.18 -8.76
C ASN A 236 13.80 2.18 -9.82
N LYS A 237 14.86 3.00 -9.68
CA LYS A 237 15.97 2.99 -10.64
C LYS A 237 16.85 1.77 -10.44
N ASN A 238 17.05 1.04 -11.54
CA ASN A 238 17.91 -0.12 -11.57
C ASN A 238 19.15 0.15 -12.45
N PRO A 239 20.35 0.27 -11.86
CA PRO A 239 21.58 0.53 -12.62
C PRO A 239 22.00 -0.56 -13.60
N HIS A 240 21.44 -1.77 -13.48
CA HIS A 240 21.74 -2.89 -14.38
C HIS A 240 21.11 -2.74 -15.77
N THR A 241 20.08 -1.91 -15.90
CA THR A 241 19.43 -1.65 -17.21
C THR A 241 20.03 -0.45 -17.94
N TRP A 242 21.05 0.19 -17.36
CA TRP A 242 21.62 1.43 -17.90
C TRP A 242 22.58 1.15 -19.04
N ILE A 243 22.32 1.78 -20.18
CA ILE A 243 23.20 1.77 -21.35
C ILE A 243 24.17 2.96 -21.28
N ASP A 244 23.65 4.15 -20.95
CA ASP A 244 24.42 5.38 -20.78
C ASP A 244 24.46 5.79 -19.30
N TYR A 245 25.51 5.35 -18.61
CA TYR A 245 25.70 5.64 -17.19
C TYR A 245 25.79 7.14 -16.90
N LYS A 246 26.42 7.94 -17.78
CA LYS A 246 26.60 9.39 -17.54
C LYS A 246 25.26 10.10 -17.55
N LYS A 247 24.42 9.81 -18.54
CA LYS A 247 23.06 10.37 -18.62
C LYS A 247 22.18 9.93 -17.46
N GLU A 248 22.21 8.65 -17.09
CA GLU A 248 21.37 8.13 -16.02
C GLU A 248 21.81 8.61 -14.63
N PHE A 249 23.11 8.74 -14.37
CA PHE A 249 23.61 9.37 -13.16
C PHE A 249 23.24 10.85 -13.07
N ASN A 250 23.26 11.59 -14.18
CA ASN A 250 22.77 12.97 -14.21
C ASN A 250 21.27 13.04 -13.85
N LYS A 251 20.46 12.12 -14.38
CA LYS A 251 19.04 12.03 -14.03
C LYS A 251 18.85 11.67 -12.56
N LEU A 252 19.59 10.69 -12.04
CA LEU A 252 19.55 10.33 -10.62
C LEU A 252 19.97 11.49 -9.71
N CYS A 253 21.00 12.24 -10.09
CA CYS A 253 21.43 13.45 -9.40
C CYS A 253 20.31 14.51 -9.36
N SER A 254 19.63 14.75 -10.49
CA SER A 254 18.50 15.67 -10.56
C SER A 254 17.36 15.23 -9.62
N ASP A 255 16.99 13.96 -9.66
CA ASP A 255 15.90 13.41 -8.83
C ASP A 255 16.26 13.46 -7.33
N PHE A 256 17.52 13.17 -6.99
CA PHE A 256 18.03 13.24 -5.61
C PHE A 256 18.02 14.67 -5.07
N TYR A 257 18.51 15.66 -5.81
CA TYR A 257 18.47 17.05 -5.36
C TYR A 257 17.06 17.65 -5.38
N ALA A 258 16.17 17.16 -6.22
CA ALA A 258 14.76 17.53 -6.17
C ALA A 258 14.12 17.13 -4.83
N LEU A 259 14.59 16.05 -4.18
CA LEU A 259 14.18 15.70 -2.82
C LEU A 259 14.75 16.66 -1.77
N SER A 260 16.06 16.95 -1.84
CA SER A 260 16.73 17.82 -0.86
C SER A 260 16.29 19.29 -0.92
N ASN A 261 15.86 19.77 -2.09
CA ASN A 261 15.41 21.16 -2.28
C ASN A 261 13.91 21.36 -2.02
N PHE A 262 13.19 20.31 -1.61
CA PHE A 262 11.77 20.40 -1.34
C PHE A 262 11.52 20.88 0.09
N SER A 263 11.16 22.16 0.24
CA SER A 263 10.78 22.76 1.52
C SER A 263 9.44 23.50 1.44
N TYR A 264 8.62 23.36 2.49
CA TYR A 264 7.31 24.02 2.59
C TYR A 264 7.46 25.49 3.00
N LYS A 265 7.66 26.41 2.06
CA LYS A 265 8.07 27.81 2.39
C LYS A 265 7.09 28.66 3.22
N ASN A 266 5.84 28.23 3.41
CA ASN A 266 4.78 29.07 3.95
C ASN A 266 4.57 28.97 5.47
N ASN A 267 5.26 28.07 6.17
CA ASN A 267 5.10 27.90 7.61
C ASN A 267 6.32 27.18 8.24
N ASP A 268 6.95 27.82 9.23
CA ASP A 268 8.16 27.32 9.89
C ASP A 268 7.99 25.94 10.55
N LEU A 269 6.79 25.65 11.08
CA LEU A 269 6.47 24.37 11.72
C LEU A 269 6.40 23.24 10.68
N TYR A 270 5.72 23.48 9.55
CA TYR A 270 5.66 22.52 8.44
C TYR A 270 7.01 22.39 7.70
N MET A 271 7.83 23.45 7.62
CA MET A 271 9.20 23.38 7.12
C MET A 271 10.04 22.41 7.94
N ALA A 272 10.10 22.64 9.26
CA ALA A 272 10.92 21.82 10.16
C ALA A 272 10.50 20.34 10.14
N LEU A 273 9.20 20.06 10.00
CA LEU A 273 8.71 18.70 9.82
C LEU A 273 9.22 18.07 8.51
N SER A 274 9.00 18.76 7.39
CA SER A 274 9.41 18.29 6.06
C SER A 274 10.91 17.99 5.99
N ASP A 275 11.74 18.90 6.50
CA ASP A 275 13.19 18.75 6.46
C ASP A 275 13.67 17.54 7.27
N ARG A 276 13.14 17.35 8.49
CA ARG A 276 13.47 16.19 9.33
C ARG A 276 13.00 14.87 8.72
N MET A 277 11.79 14.85 8.18
CA MET A 277 11.24 13.68 7.49
C MET A 277 12.10 13.32 6.27
N ASN A 278 12.46 14.31 5.45
CA ASN A 278 13.30 14.10 4.27
C ASN A 278 14.68 13.55 4.65
N GLU A 279 15.32 14.05 5.71
CA GLU A 279 16.60 13.51 6.18
C GLU A 279 16.46 12.07 6.72
N ARG A 280 15.36 11.72 7.40
CA ARG A 280 15.10 10.33 7.81
C ARG A 280 14.88 9.42 6.60
N LEU A 281 14.03 9.81 5.64
CA LEU A 281 13.79 9.04 4.42
C LEU A 281 15.09 8.84 3.64
N LYS A 282 15.91 9.88 3.55
CA LYS A 282 17.23 9.81 2.91
C LYS A 282 18.14 8.79 3.60
N LYS A 283 18.28 8.86 4.92
CA LYS A 283 19.19 8.00 5.68
C LYS A 283 18.70 6.56 5.80
N GLU A 284 17.41 6.35 6.05
CA GLU A 284 16.85 5.04 6.39
C GLU A 284 16.27 4.29 5.18
N ILE A 285 16.06 4.96 4.05
CA ILE A 285 15.52 4.35 2.83
C ILE A 285 16.45 4.55 1.64
N ILE A 286 16.74 5.80 1.26
CA ILE A 286 17.48 6.09 0.01
C ILE A 286 18.93 5.60 0.09
N GLU A 287 19.64 5.91 1.18
CA GLU A 287 21.03 5.48 1.38
C GLU A 287 21.18 3.95 1.37
N PRO A 288 20.36 3.16 2.09
CA PRO A 288 20.34 1.71 1.96
C PRO A 288 20.12 1.25 0.52
N VAL A 289 19.14 1.80 -0.19
CA VAL A 289 18.87 1.43 -1.60
C VAL A 289 20.08 1.75 -2.49
N PHE A 290 20.75 2.88 -2.27
CA PHE A 290 22.00 3.20 -2.95
C PHE A 290 23.10 2.18 -2.64
N LYS A 291 23.33 1.86 -1.36
CA LYS A 291 24.32 0.85 -0.94
C LYS A 291 24.09 -0.50 -1.61
N TYR A 292 22.84 -0.97 -1.63
CA TYR A 292 22.51 -2.29 -2.17
C TYR A 292 22.54 -2.31 -3.70
N ASN A 293 21.95 -1.32 -4.39
CA ASN A 293 21.72 -1.41 -5.84
C ASN A 293 22.84 -0.81 -6.70
N TYR A 294 23.72 0.03 -6.14
CA TYR A 294 24.70 0.81 -6.92
C TYR A 294 26.15 0.37 -6.69
N LYS A 295 26.41 -0.62 -5.82
CA LYS A 295 27.78 -1.09 -5.51
C LYS A 295 28.56 -1.52 -6.75
N ALA A 296 27.92 -2.24 -7.68
CA ALA A 296 28.53 -2.68 -8.94
C ALA A 296 28.91 -1.52 -9.88
N THR A 297 28.41 -0.30 -9.64
CA THR A 297 28.67 0.87 -10.48
C THR A 297 29.86 1.71 -10.02
N LEU A 298 30.55 1.33 -8.93
CA LEU A 298 31.72 2.05 -8.38
C LEU A 298 32.76 2.40 -9.45
N SER A 299 33.16 1.42 -10.27
CA SER A 299 34.13 1.64 -11.35
C SER A 299 33.64 2.63 -12.41
N LYS A 300 32.33 2.63 -12.71
CA LYS A 300 31.71 3.57 -13.65
C LYS A 300 31.66 4.98 -13.07
N ILE A 301 31.35 5.11 -11.77
CA ILE A 301 31.38 6.39 -11.06
C ILE A 301 32.79 6.99 -11.09
N GLU A 302 33.82 6.17 -10.88
CA GLU A 302 35.22 6.62 -10.94
C GLU A 302 35.66 7.09 -12.32
N VAL A 303 35.28 6.36 -13.37
CA VAL A 303 35.53 6.76 -14.76
C VAL A 303 34.87 8.10 -15.04
N ILE A 304 33.59 8.25 -14.68
CA ILE A 304 32.84 9.49 -14.89
C ILE A 304 33.52 10.63 -14.11
N LEU A 305 33.84 10.46 -12.83
CA LEU A 305 34.54 11.50 -12.03
C LEU A 305 35.91 11.94 -12.57
N SER A 306 36.53 11.17 -13.46
CA SER A 306 37.80 11.52 -14.12
C SER A 306 37.62 12.34 -15.41
N GLU A 307 36.40 12.47 -15.92
CA GLU A 307 36.08 13.28 -17.10
C GLU A 307 35.91 14.76 -16.75
N ASN A 308 36.35 15.66 -17.65
CA ASN A 308 36.26 17.13 -17.42
C ASN A 308 34.88 17.75 -17.77
N ASP A 309 33.96 16.98 -18.36
CA ASP A 309 32.68 17.48 -18.90
C ASP A 309 31.47 17.18 -17.99
N ILE A 310 31.61 17.39 -16.68
CA ILE A 310 30.54 17.10 -15.71
C ILE A 310 30.30 18.31 -14.82
N SER A 311 29.03 18.57 -14.51
CA SER A 311 28.64 19.68 -13.65
C SER A 311 29.18 19.52 -12.22
N ASP A 312 29.45 20.62 -11.53
CA ASP A 312 29.88 20.62 -10.12
C ASP A 312 28.84 19.93 -9.20
N GLN A 313 27.55 20.06 -9.55
CA GLN A 313 26.45 19.45 -8.82
C GLN A 313 26.46 17.92 -8.97
N THR A 314 26.59 17.41 -10.20
CA THR A 314 26.74 15.97 -10.45
C THR A 314 28.00 15.42 -9.80
N THR A 315 29.11 16.17 -9.85
CA THR A 315 30.38 15.78 -9.23
C THR A 315 30.23 15.63 -7.72
N SER A 316 29.55 16.57 -7.07
CA SER A 316 29.28 16.52 -5.62
C SER A 316 28.40 15.32 -5.25
N PHE A 317 27.34 15.07 -6.02
CA PHE A 317 26.47 13.91 -5.83
C PHE A 317 27.21 12.58 -6.02
N LEU A 318 28.01 12.44 -7.07
CA LEU A 318 28.78 11.21 -7.33
C LEU A 318 29.82 10.94 -6.25
N LYS A 319 30.45 11.98 -5.69
CA LYS A 319 31.33 11.86 -4.51
C LYS A 319 30.56 11.39 -3.28
N TYR A 320 29.38 11.95 -3.04
CA TYR A 320 28.49 11.53 -1.96
C TYR A 320 28.07 10.07 -2.10
N LEU A 321 27.57 9.68 -3.28
CA LEU A 321 27.20 8.31 -3.60
C LEU A 321 28.38 7.35 -3.42
N LYS A 322 29.56 7.71 -3.95
CA LYS A 322 30.79 6.92 -3.76
C LYS A 322 31.12 6.75 -2.27
N GLY A 323 31.00 7.79 -1.46
CA GLY A 323 31.20 7.72 -0.01
C GLY A 323 30.26 6.73 0.68
N ILE A 324 28.98 6.74 0.31
CA ILE A 324 27.98 5.78 0.80
C ILE A 324 28.36 4.35 0.41
N LEU A 325 28.74 4.12 -0.85
CA LEU A 325 29.10 2.80 -1.36
C LEU A 325 30.37 2.22 -0.71
N LEU A 326 31.28 3.08 -0.24
CA LEU A 326 32.53 2.69 0.42
C LEU A 326 32.42 2.58 1.94
N SER A 327 31.34 3.08 2.56
CA SER A 327 31.17 2.99 4.02
C SER A 327 30.97 1.54 4.48
N GLU A 328 31.87 1.03 5.33
CA GLU A 328 31.86 -0.34 5.89
C GLU A 328 30.80 -0.58 6.99
N ASP A 329 29.65 0.09 6.92
CA ASP A 329 28.49 -0.24 7.79
C ASP A 329 27.65 -1.36 7.15
N ILE A 330 28.32 -2.43 6.72
CA ILE A 330 27.63 -3.70 6.57
C ILE A 330 27.81 -4.37 7.92
N LYS A 331 26.83 -4.19 8.82
CA LYS A 331 26.51 -5.33 9.69
C LYS A 331 26.28 -6.46 8.70
N GLU A 332 27.19 -7.44 8.65
CA GLU A 332 26.79 -8.76 8.19
C GLU A 332 25.52 -9.04 8.98
N VAL A 333 24.39 -8.97 8.28
CA VAL A 333 23.19 -9.58 8.80
C VAL A 333 23.58 -11.04 8.77
N ASP A 334 24.03 -11.53 9.92
CA ASP A 334 24.14 -12.94 10.22
C ASP A 334 22.70 -13.45 10.21
N TYR A 335 22.19 -13.64 9.00
CA TYR A 335 21.04 -14.47 8.77
C TYR A 335 21.51 -15.81 9.24
N ASN A 336 21.11 -16.23 10.44
CA ASN A 336 21.25 -17.60 10.88
C ASN A 336 20.64 -18.46 9.76
N GLN A 337 21.49 -18.97 8.87
CA GLN A 337 21.05 -19.67 7.67
C GLN A 337 20.33 -20.96 8.09
N GLU A 338 20.71 -21.51 9.24
CA GLU A 338 20.01 -22.60 9.91
C GLU A 338 18.59 -22.18 10.33
N TRP A 339 18.41 -21.02 10.99
CA TRP A 339 17.08 -20.52 11.36
C TRP A 339 16.18 -20.28 10.14
N LEU A 340 16.72 -19.69 9.07
CA LEU A 340 15.95 -19.47 7.84
C LEU A 340 15.57 -20.79 7.16
N LYS A 341 16.49 -21.77 7.09
CA LYS A 341 16.19 -23.11 6.55
C LYS A 341 15.19 -23.88 7.41
N GLU A 342 15.25 -23.71 8.73
CA GLU A 342 14.29 -24.32 9.67
C GLU A 342 12.89 -23.71 9.57
N ASN A 343 12.78 -22.39 9.34
CA ASN A 343 11.50 -21.68 9.30
C ASN A 343 10.88 -21.57 7.90
N PHE A 344 11.67 -21.80 6.85
CA PHE A 344 11.21 -21.75 5.46
C PHE A 344 11.56 -23.04 4.70
N PRO A 345 11.01 -24.20 5.14
CA PRO A 345 11.31 -25.49 4.55
C PRO A 345 10.98 -25.55 3.06
N MET A 346 9.95 -24.84 2.59
CA MET A 346 9.51 -24.87 1.18
C MET A 346 10.51 -24.35 0.13
N LEU A 347 11.61 -23.71 0.56
CA LEU A 347 12.63 -23.19 -0.33
C LEU A 347 13.62 -24.30 -0.74
N THR A 348 13.86 -24.47 -2.04
CA THR A 348 14.79 -25.51 -2.53
C THR A 348 16.25 -25.10 -2.35
N GLU A 349 17.18 -26.05 -2.41
CA GLU A 349 18.62 -25.75 -2.42
C GLU A 349 19.00 -24.77 -3.53
N ASP A 350 18.41 -24.92 -4.72
CA ASP A 350 18.60 -23.97 -5.83
C ASP A 350 18.08 -22.56 -5.51
N ASP A 351 16.98 -22.44 -4.76
CA ASP A 351 16.46 -21.13 -4.32
C ASP A 351 17.42 -20.48 -3.32
N TRP A 352 18.01 -21.27 -2.41
CA TRP A 352 19.05 -20.83 -1.50
C TRP A 352 20.35 -20.45 -2.20
N ASP A 353 20.80 -21.24 -3.16
CA ASP A 353 22.01 -20.98 -3.94
C ASP A 353 21.84 -19.76 -4.85
N SER A 354 20.66 -19.61 -5.44
CA SER A 354 20.28 -18.40 -6.17
C SER A 354 20.19 -17.19 -5.25
N PHE A 355 19.62 -17.32 -4.06
CA PHE A 355 19.52 -16.24 -3.06
C PHE A 355 20.91 -15.82 -2.57
N ASN A 356 21.75 -16.76 -2.15
CA ASN A 356 23.12 -16.54 -1.68
C ASN A 356 24.03 -16.02 -2.79
N GLY A 357 23.92 -16.56 -4.01
CA GLY A 357 24.64 -16.08 -5.18
C GLY A 357 24.24 -14.66 -5.57
N SER A 358 22.94 -14.35 -5.52
CA SER A 358 22.41 -13.00 -5.80
C SER A 358 22.77 -12.00 -4.69
N LEU A 359 22.81 -12.42 -3.43
CA LEU A 359 23.32 -11.65 -2.29
C LEU A 359 24.81 -11.33 -2.47
N GLY A 360 25.63 -12.33 -2.83
CA GLY A 360 27.06 -12.16 -3.09
C GLY A 360 27.38 -11.26 -4.29
N GLN A 361 26.48 -11.20 -5.28
CA GLN A 361 26.57 -10.32 -6.45
C GLN A 361 25.91 -8.94 -6.25
N SER A 362 25.50 -8.60 -5.02
CA SER A 362 24.84 -7.31 -4.68
C SER A 362 23.50 -7.05 -5.41
N ASN A 363 22.77 -8.09 -5.82
CA ASN A 363 21.40 -7.98 -6.33
C ASN A 363 20.39 -8.35 -5.24
N VAL A 364 20.37 -7.57 -4.15
CA VAL A 364 19.57 -7.90 -2.95
C VAL A 364 18.07 -7.82 -3.22
N SER A 365 17.61 -6.86 -4.04
CA SER A 365 16.19 -6.76 -4.42
C SER A 365 15.75 -7.94 -5.29
N GLY A 366 16.58 -8.37 -6.25
CA GLY A 366 16.33 -9.59 -7.01
C GLY A 366 16.39 -10.84 -6.14
N ALA A 367 17.32 -10.90 -5.18
CA ALA A 367 17.42 -12.00 -4.22
C ALA A 367 16.17 -12.09 -3.34
N ILE A 368 15.73 -10.98 -2.75
CA ILE A 368 14.52 -10.91 -1.91
C ILE A 368 13.27 -11.18 -2.75
N TYR A 369 13.14 -10.62 -3.95
CA TYR A 369 12.01 -10.91 -4.83
C TYR A 369 11.93 -12.39 -5.21
N ASN A 370 13.07 -12.99 -5.59
CA ASN A 370 13.13 -14.41 -5.90
C ASN A 370 12.82 -15.27 -4.67
N LEU A 371 13.27 -14.85 -3.49
CA LEU A 371 12.98 -15.51 -2.23
C LEU A 371 11.48 -15.43 -1.90
N LEU A 372 10.88 -14.23 -1.91
CA LEU A 372 9.45 -14.03 -1.67
C LEU A 372 8.58 -14.77 -2.70
N SER A 373 8.98 -14.75 -3.97
CA SER A 373 8.32 -15.51 -5.02
C SER A 373 8.42 -17.02 -4.78
N ALA A 374 9.57 -17.51 -4.30
CA ALA A 374 9.74 -18.88 -3.89
C ALA A 374 8.91 -19.23 -2.64
N MET A 375 8.78 -18.31 -1.68
CA MET A 375 7.95 -18.48 -0.49
C MET A 375 6.45 -18.57 -0.82
N GLN A 376 5.99 -17.87 -1.86
CA GLN A 376 4.60 -17.88 -2.31
C GLN A 376 4.26 -19.04 -3.28
N ARG A 377 5.26 -19.82 -3.71
CA ARG A 377 5.11 -20.86 -4.76
C ARG A 377 3.99 -21.87 -4.49
N LEU A 378 3.81 -22.25 -3.22
CA LEU A 378 2.83 -23.24 -2.78
C LEU A 378 1.56 -22.62 -2.19
N THR A 379 1.29 -21.34 -2.44
CA THR A 379 -0.01 -20.75 -2.05
C THR A 379 -1.12 -21.21 -3.01
N PRO A 380 -2.38 -21.38 -2.54
CA PRO A 380 -3.49 -21.83 -3.38
C PRO A 380 -3.66 -20.98 -4.64
N ALA A 381 -3.57 -19.66 -4.50
CA ALA A 381 -3.70 -18.71 -5.60
C ALA A 381 -2.58 -18.85 -6.64
N LYS A 382 -1.33 -19.05 -6.21
CA LYS A 382 -0.19 -19.18 -7.13
C LYS A 382 -0.23 -20.49 -7.90
N VAL A 383 -0.51 -21.61 -7.22
CA VAL A 383 -0.60 -22.92 -7.87
C VAL A 383 -1.79 -22.96 -8.84
N LEU A 384 -2.92 -22.35 -8.47
CA LEU A 384 -4.06 -22.17 -9.38
C LEU A 384 -3.67 -21.40 -10.64
N ASP A 385 -3.00 -20.26 -10.49
CA ASP A 385 -2.52 -19.44 -11.62
C ASP A 385 -1.61 -20.24 -12.56
N ASP A 386 -0.64 -20.96 -12.01
CA ASP A 386 0.31 -21.74 -12.79
C ASP A 386 -0.35 -22.93 -13.51
N ILE A 387 -1.32 -23.60 -12.88
CA ILE A 387 -2.11 -24.65 -13.53
C ILE A 387 -2.97 -24.07 -14.66
N VAL A 388 -3.65 -22.94 -14.42
CA VAL A 388 -4.48 -22.28 -15.45
C VAL A 388 -3.61 -21.83 -16.63
N GLN A 389 -2.44 -21.24 -16.38
CA GLN A 389 -1.50 -20.87 -17.43
C GLN A 389 -0.98 -22.09 -18.21
N SER A 390 -0.72 -23.21 -17.52
CA SER A 390 -0.32 -24.47 -18.15
C SER A 390 -1.43 -25.01 -19.06
N CYS A 391 -2.68 -24.95 -18.61
CA CYS A 391 -3.87 -25.28 -19.40
C CYS A 391 -4.04 -24.39 -20.64
N ILE A 392 -3.82 -23.08 -20.53
CA ILE A 392 -3.87 -22.15 -21.67
C ILE A 392 -2.81 -22.52 -22.72
N LYS A 393 -1.58 -22.82 -22.28
CA LYS A 393 -0.49 -23.25 -23.17
C LYS A 393 -0.79 -24.60 -23.83
N LEU A 394 -1.36 -25.55 -23.08
CA LEU A 394 -1.79 -26.85 -23.60
C LEU A 394 -2.87 -26.67 -24.68
N GLN A 395 -3.89 -25.85 -24.41
CA GLN A 395 -5.00 -25.56 -25.32
C GLN A 395 -4.52 -24.91 -26.63
N ALA A 396 -3.52 -24.02 -26.55
CA ALA A 396 -2.97 -23.32 -27.70
C ALA A 396 -2.11 -24.23 -28.61
N ASN A 397 -1.63 -25.36 -28.10
CA ASN A 397 -0.74 -26.24 -28.84
C ASN A 397 -1.50 -27.34 -29.60
N SER A 398 -1.45 -27.27 -30.94
CA SER A 398 -2.18 -28.20 -31.82
C SER A 398 -1.78 -29.67 -31.65
N MET A 399 -0.60 -29.96 -31.13
CA MET A 399 -0.15 -31.34 -30.91
C MET A 399 -0.97 -32.07 -29.85
N TYR A 400 -1.59 -31.35 -28.91
CA TYR A 400 -2.30 -31.92 -27.76
C TYR A 400 -3.82 -32.00 -27.93
N LYS A 401 -4.35 -31.63 -29.11
CA LYS A 401 -5.79 -31.60 -29.42
C LYS A 401 -6.46 -32.98 -29.38
N ASP A 402 -5.78 -34.02 -29.89
CA ASP A 402 -6.29 -35.39 -29.99
C ASP A 402 -5.44 -36.38 -29.18
N CYS A 403 -4.91 -35.93 -28.05
CA CYS A 403 -4.12 -36.77 -27.16
C CYS A 403 -4.96 -37.42 -26.06
N ILE A 404 -4.51 -38.61 -25.65
CA ILE A 404 -4.97 -39.23 -24.41
C ILE A 404 -4.56 -38.37 -23.19
N GLU A 405 -5.29 -38.57 -22.10
CA GLU A 405 -5.17 -37.82 -20.84
C GLU A 405 -3.72 -37.78 -20.32
N ASP A 406 -3.05 -38.92 -20.26
CA ASP A 406 -1.66 -39.06 -19.81
C ASP A 406 -0.69 -38.12 -20.54
N VAL A 407 -0.83 -37.96 -21.85
CA VAL A 407 0.05 -37.10 -22.66
C VAL A 407 -0.17 -35.62 -22.36
N ARG A 408 -1.40 -35.24 -21.99
CA ARG A 408 -1.72 -33.87 -21.54
C ARG A 408 -1.17 -33.64 -20.13
N ASN A 409 -1.31 -34.63 -19.26
CA ASN A 409 -0.80 -34.59 -17.89
C ASN A 409 0.73 -34.50 -17.87
N ASP A 410 1.41 -35.25 -18.75
CA ASP A 410 2.85 -35.14 -18.98
C ASP A 410 3.25 -33.69 -19.33
N TYR A 411 2.51 -33.05 -20.24
CA TYR A 411 2.78 -31.66 -20.63
C TYR A 411 2.58 -30.67 -19.49
N ILE A 412 1.49 -30.80 -18.73
CA ILE A 412 1.24 -29.96 -17.55
C ILE A 412 2.34 -30.17 -16.50
N ARG A 413 2.71 -31.43 -16.22
CA ARG A 413 3.80 -31.79 -15.30
C ARG A 413 5.11 -31.14 -15.74
N ASP A 414 5.45 -31.20 -17.02
CA ASP A 414 6.70 -30.64 -17.53
C ASP A 414 6.73 -29.11 -17.41
N ILE A 415 5.60 -28.42 -17.63
CA ILE A 415 5.49 -26.98 -17.37
C ILE A 415 5.64 -26.67 -15.88
N LEU A 416 4.90 -27.34 -15.01
CA LEU A 416 4.97 -27.11 -13.56
C LEU A 416 6.38 -27.43 -13.02
N SER A 417 7.03 -28.47 -13.54
CA SER A 417 8.44 -28.79 -13.23
C SER A 417 9.38 -27.66 -13.67
N SER A 418 9.17 -27.07 -14.85
CA SER A 418 9.93 -25.89 -15.30
C SER A 418 9.71 -24.65 -14.42
N GLN A 419 8.59 -24.61 -13.68
CA GLN A 419 8.26 -23.60 -12.67
C GLN A 419 8.76 -23.97 -11.26
N LYS A 420 9.64 -24.99 -11.16
CA LYS A 420 10.28 -25.47 -9.92
C LYS A 420 9.34 -26.14 -8.90
N TYR A 421 8.18 -26.64 -9.32
CA TYR A 421 7.37 -27.49 -8.45
C TYR A 421 8.04 -28.86 -8.26
N GLN A 422 8.09 -29.34 -7.02
CA GLN A 422 8.47 -30.73 -6.74
C GLN A 422 7.27 -31.62 -7.05
N LEU A 423 7.36 -32.42 -8.11
CA LEU A 423 6.28 -33.27 -8.56
C LEU A 423 6.69 -34.72 -8.42
N ARG A 424 5.79 -35.55 -7.89
CA ARG A 424 5.88 -37.00 -8.04
C ARG A 424 4.81 -37.48 -8.98
N ASP A 425 5.28 -38.15 -10.01
CA ASP A 425 4.46 -39.01 -10.83
C ASP A 425 4.41 -40.37 -10.13
N GLN A 426 3.25 -40.71 -9.56
CA GLN A 426 3.13 -41.93 -8.77
C GLN A 426 3.15 -43.19 -9.65
N THR A 427 3.12 -43.05 -10.98
CA THR A 427 3.10 -44.15 -11.96
C THR A 427 4.35 -45.06 -11.96
N ARG A 428 5.46 -44.74 -11.26
CA ARG A 428 6.75 -45.44 -11.50
C ARG A 428 7.57 -45.96 -10.32
N GLN A 429 7.10 -45.93 -9.07
CA GLN A 429 7.87 -46.50 -7.93
C GLN A 429 7.18 -47.61 -7.11
N GLY A 430 6.11 -48.25 -7.61
CA GLY A 430 5.54 -49.40 -6.91
C GLY A 430 4.76 -50.32 -7.85
N THR A 431 5.29 -51.52 -8.05
CA THR A 431 4.68 -52.65 -8.78
C THR A 431 3.17 -52.79 -8.58
N SER A 432 2.40 -52.68 -9.66
CA SER A 432 1.06 -53.28 -9.74
C SER A 432 1.20 -54.81 -9.77
N ARG A 433 1.21 -55.43 -8.59
CA ARG A 433 0.80 -56.83 -8.49
C ARG A 433 -0.73 -56.83 -8.45
N GLU A 434 -1.29 -57.35 -9.54
CA GLU A 434 -2.71 -57.66 -9.79
C GLU A 434 -3.53 -56.53 -10.42
N GLY A 435 -3.72 -56.66 -11.74
CA GLY A 435 -4.55 -55.80 -12.56
C GLY A 435 -6.03 -55.86 -12.18
N LYS A 436 -6.53 -54.75 -11.63
CA LYS A 436 -7.86 -54.19 -11.87
C LYS A 436 -7.70 -52.68 -11.94
N ALA A 437 -8.07 -52.13 -13.09
CA ALA A 437 -7.87 -50.74 -13.48
C ALA A 437 -8.51 -49.72 -12.50
N SER A 438 -7.92 -48.52 -12.48
CA SER A 438 -8.30 -47.31 -11.71
C SER A 438 -7.67 -47.22 -10.32
N GLY A 439 -6.50 -46.56 -10.23
CA GLY A 439 -5.89 -46.34 -8.93
C GLY A 439 -4.55 -45.61 -8.88
N GLU A 440 -4.32 -44.55 -9.66
CA GLU A 440 -3.09 -43.73 -9.54
C GLU A 440 -3.45 -42.26 -9.76
N ILE A 441 -3.14 -41.36 -8.82
CA ILE A 441 -3.35 -39.91 -8.95
C ILE A 441 -2.41 -39.33 -10.01
N ASP A 442 -2.86 -38.36 -10.82
CA ASP A 442 -2.09 -37.89 -11.99
C ASP A 442 -0.81 -37.15 -11.59
N ILE A 443 -0.92 -36.13 -10.73
CA ILE A 443 0.24 -35.35 -10.28
C ILE A 443 0.11 -35.11 -8.78
N LEU A 444 1.13 -35.51 -8.03
CA LEU A 444 1.30 -35.15 -6.63
C LEU A 444 2.29 -34.00 -6.52
N ILE A 445 1.81 -32.85 -6.04
CA ILE A 445 2.64 -31.70 -5.69
C ILE A 445 3.19 -31.92 -4.28
N LEU A 446 4.49 -31.71 -4.12
CA LEU A 446 5.22 -31.90 -2.88
C LEU A 446 5.72 -30.57 -2.33
N ASP A 447 5.76 -30.49 -1.00
CA ASP A 447 6.52 -29.52 -0.24
C ASP A 447 7.60 -30.27 0.55
N ASN A 448 8.87 -30.02 0.28
CA ASN A 448 9.98 -30.70 0.95
C ASN A 448 9.85 -32.24 1.02
N ASN A 449 9.57 -32.86 -0.13
CA ASN A 449 9.29 -34.31 -0.24
C ASN A 449 8.05 -34.82 0.50
N MET A 450 7.27 -33.94 1.14
CA MET A 450 5.99 -34.26 1.77
C MET A 450 4.83 -33.98 0.82
N PRO A 451 3.80 -34.85 0.77
CA PRO A 451 2.59 -34.60 0.00
C PRO A 451 1.89 -33.29 0.39
N TYR A 452 1.59 -32.43 -0.58
CA TYR A 452 1.08 -31.08 -0.33
C TYR A 452 -0.24 -30.76 -1.05
N SER A 453 -0.38 -31.13 -2.32
CA SER A 453 -1.61 -30.94 -3.10
C SER A 453 -1.71 -32.02 -4.17
N LEU A 454 -2.94 -32.42 -4.51
CA LEU A 454 -3.21 -33.31 -5.63
C LEU A 454 -3.69 -32.53 -6.85
N PHE A 455 -3.23 -32.95 -8.01
CA PHE A 455 -3.81 -32.61 -9.30
C PHE A 455 -4.31 -33.90 -9.93
N GLU A 456 -5.59 -33.89 -10.28
CA GLU A 456 -6.28 -34.93 -10.99
C GLU A 456 -6.88 -34.32 -12.25
N ALA A 457 -6.79 -35.02 -13.37
CA ALA A 457 -7.32 -34.58 -14.64
C ALA A 457 -8.25 -35.62 -15.24
N LEU A 458 -9.08 -35.17 -16.19
CA LEU A 458 -9.94 -36.05 -16.94
C LEU A 458 -10.27 -35.51 -18.33
N ASN A 459 -10.29 -36.39 -19.33
CA ASN A 459 -10.85 -36.07 -20.65
C ASN A 459 -12.37 -36.23 -20.65
N LEU A 460 -13.10 -35.22 -21.13
CA LEU A 460 -14.57 -35.25 -21.26
C LEU A 460 -15.01 -34.87 -22.67
N ASP A 461 -15.73 -35.76 -23.34
CA ASP A 461 -16.45 -35.46 -24.60
C ASP A 461 -17.94 -35.12 -24.38
N SER A 462 -18.40 -35.33 -23.14
CA SER A 462 -19.76 -35.16 -22.66
C SER A 462 -19.75 -35.10 -21.13
N LEU A 463 -20.84 -34.65 -20.50
CA LEU A 463 -20.96 -34.71 -19.04
C LEU A 463 -21.29 -36.14 -18.57
N ASN A 464 -20.28 -37.01 -18.57
CA ASN A 464 -20.38 -38.33 -17.99
C ASN A 464 -20.25 -38.23 -16.47
N THR A 465 -21.38 -38.14 -15.78
CA THR A 465 -21.44 -37.96 -14.32
C THR A 465 -20.83 -39.12 -13.53
N SER A 466 -20.88 -40.34 -14.06
CA SER A 466 -20.27 -41.50 -13.39
C SER A 466 -18.74 -41.46 -13.48
N TYR A 467 -18.21 -40.99 -14.60
CA TYR A 467 -16.77 -40.79 -14.79
C TYR A 467 -16.28 -39.63 -13.91
N LEU A 468 -16.92 -38.46 -13.99
CA LEU A 468 -16.59 -37.30 -13.15
C LEU A 468 -16.62 -37.64 -11.65
N LYS A 469 -17.64 -38.38 -11.19
CA LYS A 469 -17.72 -38.89 -9.82
C LYS A 469 -16.48 -39.70 -9.44
N ALA A 470 -16.03 -40.61 -10.31
CA ALA A 470 -14.90 -41.47 -10.03
C ALA A 470 -13.61 -40.66 -9.81
N HIS A 471 -13.38 -39.60 -10.59
CA HIS A 471 -12.22 -38.72 -10.42
C HIS A 471 -12.33 -37.83 -9.16
N ILE A 472 -13.51 -37.30 -8.85
CA ILE A 472 -13.73 -36.55 -7.60
C ILE A 472 -13.47 -37.45 -6.37
N ASP A 473 -14.04 -38.65 -6.35
CA ASP A 473 -13.83 -39.62 -5.27
C ASP A 473 -12.36 -40.05 -5.15
N LYS A 474 -11.66 -40.13 -6.29
CA LYS A 474 -10.23 -40.44 -6.32
C LYS A 474 -9.43 -39.40 -5.55
N ILE A 475 -9.64 -38.09 -5.78
CA ILE A 475 -8.95 -37.04 -5.00
C ILE A 475 -9.08 -37.30 -3.49
N PHE A 476 -10.30 -37.51 -2.98
CA PHE A 476 -10.51 -37.74 -1.54
C PHE A 476 -9.97 -39.08 -1.03
N LYS A 477 -9.88 -40.10 -1.88
CA LYS A 477 -9.28 -41.39 -1.54
C LYS A 477 -7.76 -41.29 -1.37
N TYR A 478 -7.09 -40.50 -2.23
CA TYR A 478 -5.64 -40.32 -2.20
C TYR A 478 -5.19 -39.24 -1.23
N ASP A 479 -6.01 -38.19 -1.05
CA ASP A 479 -5.80 -37.16 -0.04
C ASP A 479 -6.23 -37.69 1.34
N THR A 480 -5.38 -38.51 1.93
CA THR A 480 -5.61 -39.08 3.26
C THR A 480 -5.37 -38.06 4.38
N LEU A 481 -4.57 -37.01 4.14
CA LEU A 481 -4.16 -36.04 5.15
C LEU A 481 -5.07 -34.81 5.24
N GLY A 482 -5.81 -34.49 4.18
CA GLY A 482 -6.62 -33.28 4.11
C GLY A 482 -5.78 -32.09 3.68
N TYR A 483 -5.23 -32.15 2.48
CA TYR A 483 -4.52 -31.02 1.89
C TYR A 483 -5.41 -29.79 1.82
N GLU A 484 -4.80 -28.63 2.04
CA GLU A 484 -5.50 -27.34 2.08
C GLU A 484 -6.25 -27.08 0.77
N TYR A 485 -5.69 -27.53 -0.36
CA TYR A 485 -6.33 -27.45 -1.65
C TYR A 485 -5.91 -28.59 -2.59
N ASN A 486 -6.79 -28.90 -3.54
CA ASN A 486 -6.58 -29.88 -4.60
C ASN A 486 -7.22 -29.39 -5.92
N PHE A 487 -6.80 -29.98 -7.05
CA PHE A 487 -7.25 -29.57 -8.38
C PHE A 487 -7.87 -30.73 -9.14
N LEU A 488 -9.01 -30.45 -9.78
CA LEU A 488 -9.65 -31.29 -10.77
C LEU A 488 -9.71 -30.56 -12.12
N VAL A 489 -8.97 -31.06 -13.11
CA VAL A 489 -8.82 -30.43 -14.43
C VAL A 489 -9.49 -31.25 -15.52
N SER A 490 -10.59 -30.73 -16.06
CA SER A 490 -11.32 -31.34 -17.17
C SER A 490 -10.87 -30.78 -18.52
N TYR A 491 -10.27 -31.62 -19.35
CA TYR A 491 -10.01 -31.33 -20.76
C TYR A 491 -11.26 -31.69 -21.59
N VAL A 492 -12.02 -30.68 -22.01
CA VAL A 492 -13.36 -30.86 -22.56
C VAL A 492 -13.36 -30.73 -24.08
N LYS A 493 -13.83 -31.76 -24.81
CA LYS A 493 -14.03 -31.71 -26.26
C LYS A 493 -15.52 -31.77 -26.59
N ILE A 494 -16.18 -30.62 -26.65
CA ILE A 494 -17.63 -30.51 -26.91
C ILE A 494 -17.97 -29.30 -27.78
N LYS A 495 -19.07 -29.38 -28.53
CA LYS A 495 -19.54 -28.26 -29.38
C LYS A 495 -20.14 -27.09 -28.60
N ASP A 496 -20.92 -27.39 -27.55
CA ASP A 496 -21.60 -26.40 -26.72
C ASP A 496 -21.01 -26.39 -25.32
N PHE A 497 -19.90 -25.67 -25.17
CA PHE A 497 -19.17 -25.58 -23.91
C PHE A 497 -19.96 -24.83 -22.83
N SER A 498 -20.79 -23.86 -23.20
CA SER A 498 -21.64 -23.13 -22.25
C SER A 498 -22.68 -24.05 -21.61
N SER A 499 -23.39 -24.85 -22.41
CA SER A 499 -24.36 -25.83 -21.89
C SER A 499 -23.68 -26.89 -21.04
N PHE A 500 -22.48 -27.34 -21.44
CA PHE A 500 -21.67 -28.25 -20.64
C PHE A 500 -21.34 -27.65 -19.26
N TRP A 501 -20.81 -26.42 -19.23
CA TRP A 501 -20.41 -25.75 -17.99
C TRP A 501 -21.58 -25.59 -17.02
N SER A 502 -22.75 -25.13 -17.48
CA SER A 502 -23.93 -25.00 -16.62
C SER A 502 -24.35 -26.34 -16.00
N LYS A 503 -24.33 -27.43 -16.79
CA LYS A 503 -24.66 -28.76 -16.29
C LYS A 503 -23.58 -29.31 -15.34
N TYR A 504 -22.31 -29.00 -15.60
CA TYR A 504 -21.19 -29.37 -14.75
C TYR A 504 -21.31 -28.70 -13.37
N ILE A 505 -21.58 -27.39 -13.33
CA ILE A 505 -21.80 -26.64 -12.08
C ILE A 505 -23.00 -27.20 -11.30
N ASP A 506 -24.11 -27.45 -11.99
CA ASP A 506 -25.29 -28.05 -11.38
C ASP A 506 -25.01 -29.42 -10.76
N TYR A 507 -24.13 -30.20 -11.39
CA TYR A 507 -23.73 -31.51 -10.91
C TYR A 507 -22.88 -31.41 -9.64
N ILE A 508 -21.81 -30.60 -9.65
CA ILE A 508 -20.91 -30.48 -8.49
C ILE A 508 -21.59 -29.86 -7.27
N LYS A 509 -22.51 -28.89 -7.45
CA LYS A 509 -23.33 -28.34 -6.34
C LYS A 509 -24.21 -29.40 -5.66
N LYS A 510 -24.67 -30.40 -6.43
CA LYS A 510 -25.53 -31.49 -5.93
C LYS A 510 -24.72 -32.73 -5.56
N TYR A 511 -23.41 -32.71 -5.78
CA TYR A 511 -22.54 -33.82 -5.48
C TYR A 511 -22.47 -34.07 -3.98
N LYS A 512 -22.55 -35.34 -3.58
CA LYS A 512 -22.48 -35.72 -2.17
C LYS A 512 -21.03 -35.97 -1.77
N TYR A 513 -20.34 -34.89 -1.42
CA TYR A 513 -18.96 -34.92 -0.93
C TYR A 513 -18.83 -35.75 0.36
N PRO A 514 -17.64 -36.36 0.61
CA PRO A 514 -17.39 -37.10 1.85
C PRO A 514 -17.35 -36.19 3.10
N TYR A 515 -17.16 -34.89 2.90
CA TYR A 515 -17.10 -33.86 3.93
C TYR A 515 -18.20 -32.80 3.72
N PRO A 516 -18.66 -32.12 4.79
CA PRO A 516 -19.64 -31.05 4.67
C PRO A 516 -19.18 -29.95 3.70
N LEU A 517 -20.09 -29.58 2.78
CA LEU A 517 -19.93 -28.44 1.90
C LEU A 517 -20.20 -27.14 2.67
N ASP A 518 -19.21 -26.26 2.72
CA ASP A 518 -19.30 -24.95 3.37
C ASP A 518 -19.76 -23.89 2.36
N SER A 519 -19.02 -23.75 1.26
CA SER A 519 -19.32 -22.77 0.22
C SER A 519 -18.93 -23.24 -1.17
N PHE A 520 -19.46 -22.55 -2.18
CA PHE A 520 -19.16 -22.78 -3.59
C PHE A 520 -19.02 -21.44 -4.29
N GLU A 521 -17.98 -21.29 -5.10
CA GLU A 521 -17.68 -20.08 -5.85
C GLU A 521 -17.55 -20.40 -7.35
N GLU A 522 -18.30 -19.67 -8.19
CA GLU A 522 -18.17 -19.75 -9.65
C GLU A 522 -17.36 -18.56 -10.15
N ASN A 523 -16.45 -18.77 -11.10
CA ASN A 523 -15.55 -17.74 -11.63
C ASN A 523 -14.61 -17.16 -10.56
N VAL A 524 -13.88 -18.07 -9.88
CA VAL A 524 -12.91 -17.73 -8.84
C VAL A 524 -12.00 -16.58 -9.28
N ASP A 525 -11.94 -15.54 -8.44
CA ASP A 525 -11.02 -14.40 -8.50
C ASP A 525 -11.23 -13.41 -9.68
N ASP A 526 -12.29 -13.55 -10.51
CA ASP A 526 -12.60 -12.78 -11.74
C ASP A 526 -11.44 -12.62 -12.77
N LYS A 527 -10.24 -13.08 -12.43
CA LYS A 527 -8.97 -12.94 -13.16
C LYS A 527 -8.94 -13.81 -14.42
N TYR A 528 -9.67 -14.93 -14.41
CA TYR A 528 -9.69 -15.92 -15.50
C TYR A 528 -10.99 -15.88 -16.30
N TYR A 529 -11.42 -14.68 -16.72
CA TYR A 529 -12.65 -14.50 -17.51
C TYR A 529 -12.47 -14.86 -19.00
N TYR A 530 -12.22 -16.14 -19.29
CA TYR A 530 -12.15 -16.65 -20.66
C TYR A 530 -13.46 -17.36 -21.05
N PRO A 531 -13.92 -17.24 -22.31
CA PRO A 531 -15.09 -17.99 -22.78
C PRO A 531 -14.88 -19.50 -22.82
N ASN A 532 -13.65 -19.94 -23.12
CA ASN A 532 -13.29 -21.33 -23.40
C ASN A 532 -12.49 -22.00 -22.26
N LEU A 533 -12.39 -21.33 -21.11
CA LEU A 533 -11.76 -21.84 -19.90
C LEU A 533 -12.57 -21.32 -18.72
N LYS A 534 -13.00 -22.22 -17.83
CA LYS A 534 -13.83 -21.90 -16.67
C LYS A 534 -13.23 -22.48 -15.40
N VAL A 535 -13.33 -21.72 -14.31
CA VAL A 535 -12.80 -22.08 -12.99
C VAL A 535 -13.91 -21.91 -11.95
N ALA A 536 -14.06 -22.89 -11.07
CA ALA A 536 -14.92 -22.84 -9.90
C ALA A 536 -14.18 -23.45 -8.69
N SER A 537 -14.63 -23.17 -7.47
CA SER A 537 -14.11 -23.79 -6.26
C SER A 537 -15.25 -24.34 -5.40
N THR A 538 -14.95 -25.44 -4.72
CA THR A 538 -15.81 -26.06 -3.73
C THR A 538 -15.06 -26.08 -2.40
N THR A 539 -15.60 -25.42 -1.39
CA THR A 539 -14.99 -25.31 -0.06
C THR A 539 -15.64 -26.32 0.89
N LEU A 540 -14.84 -27.19 1.48
CA LEU A 540 -15.28 -28.30 2.33
C LEU A 540 -14.68 -28.19 3.73
N LEU A 541 -15.47 -28.53 4.75
CA LEU A 541 -15.02 -28.56 6.14
C LEU A 541 -14.56 -29.97 6.53
N ARG A 542 -13.25 -30.21 6.56
CA ARG A 542 -12.65 -31.50 6.91
C ARG A 542 -12.09 -31.43 8.33
N ASN A 543 -12.73 -32.12 9.28
CA ASN A 543 -12.31 -32.15 10.70
C ASN A 543 -12.11 -30.76 11.34
N GLY A 544 -12.91 -29.76 10.95
CA GLY A 544 -12.81 -28.40 11.46
C GLY A 544 -11.79 -27.51 10.72
N VAL A 545 -11.13 -28.02 9.68
CA VAL A 545 -10.23 -27.28 8.80
C VAL A 545 -10.89 -27.10 7.43
N THR A 546 -10.78 -25.91 6.88
CA THR A 546 -11.28 -25.59 5.54
C THR A 546 -10.33 -26.13 4.48
N THR A 547 -10.88 -26.84 3.49
CA THR A 547 -10.14 -27.39 2.34
C THR A 547 -10.85 -27.01 1.05
N ILE A 548 -10.10 -26.80 -0.03
CA ILE A 548 -10.64 -26.30 -1.29
C ILE A 548 -10.41 -27.31 -2.42
N LEU A 549 -11.45 -27.62 -3.18
CA LEU A 549 -11.33 -28.32 -4.45
C LEU A 549 -11.58 -27.35 -5.59
N TYR A 550 -10.54 -27.04 -6.37
CA TYR A 550 -10.64 -26.26 -7.59
C TYR A 550 -11.08 -27.14 -8.75
N HIS A 551 -12.06 -26.66 -9.50
CA HIS A 551 -12.55 -27.28 -10.73
C HIS A 551 -12.18 -26.40 -11.92
N ILE A 552 -11.37 -26.91 -12.83
CA ILE A 552 -10.90 -26.19 -14.01
C ILE A 552 -11.41 -26.94 -15.24
N CYS A 553 -12.16 -26.27 -16.11
CA CYS A 553 -12.64 -26.83 -17.37
C CYS A 553 -12.03 -26.06 -18.54
N VAL A 554 -11.36 -26.77 -19.45
CA VAL A 554 -10.67 -26.18 -20.61
C VAL A 554 -11.23 -26.79 -21.87
N LEU A 555 -11.76 -25.96 -22.78
CA LEU A 555 -12.28 -26.41 -24.06
C LEU A 555 -11.13 -26.77 -25.01
N MET A 556 -10.92 -28.04 -25.29
CA MET A 556 -9.98 -28.51 -26.30
C MET A 556 -10.59 -28.32 -27.69
N GLN A 557 -9.90 -27.56 -28.55
CA GLN A 557 -10.37 -27.30 -29.91
C GLN A 557 -10.35 -28.58 -30.75
N GLU A 558 -11.33 -28.72 -31.64
CA GLU A 558 -11.31 -29.72 -32.72
C GLU A 558 -10.10 -29.56 -33.65
#